data_AF-A0A2D1RAM7-F1
#
_entry.id   AF-A0A2D1RAM7-F1
#
_cell.length_a   1.000
_cell.length_b   1.000
_cell.length_c   1.000
_cell.angle_alpha   90.00
_cell.angle_beta   90.00
_cell.angle_gamma   90.00
#
_symmetry.space_group_name_H-M   'P 1'
#
loop_
_entity.id
_entity.type
_entity.pdbx_description
1 polymer ?
#
loop_
_entity_poly.entity_id
_entity_poly.type
_entity_poly.pdbx_seq_one_letter_code
_entity_poly.pdbx_strand_id
1 'polypeptide(L)'
;MIDLDDFVQRTGIARKVLTTWIEREWLVAEHSGTLQLSEMDAARARLIHQLEGDFGINDEGIEIVLHLLDQIHGLRRALETMQRAGPAGQGRVTRRGSRLRRRYYRLGKRRP
;
A
#
# COMPACT_ATOMS: atom_id res chain seq x y z
N MET A 1 13.05 -4.46 0.53
CA MET A 1 12.08 -5.53 0.23
C MET A 1 12.24 -6.54 1.34
N ILE A 2 11.13 -6.94 1.96
CA ILE A 2 11.10 -7.80 3.14
C ILE A 2 10.49 -9.12 2.70
N ASP A 3 11.16 -10.24 2.99
CA ASP A 3 10.62 -11.57 2.70
C ASP A 3 9.36 -11.83 3.53
N LEU A 4 8.34 -12.43 2.93
CA LEU A 4 7.06 -12.65 3.60
C LEU A 4 7.19 -13.59 4.82
N ASP A 5 8.03 -14.62 4.73
CA ASP A 5 8.22 -15.55 5.84
C ASP A 5 9.01 -14.88 6.99
N ASP A 6 10.01 -14.04 6.69
CA ASP A 6 10.67 -13.17 7.70
C ASP A 6 9.66 -12.22 8.36
N PHE A 7 8.78 -11.61 7.57
CA PHE A 7 7.76 -10.68 8.08
C PHE A 7 6.78 -11.38 9.02
N VAL A 8 6.33 -12.59 8.68
CA VAL A 8 5.46 -13.42 9.55
C VAL A 8 6.16 -13.72 10.88
N GLN A 9 7.43 -14.12 10.86
CA GLN A 9 8.18 -14.40 12.09
C GLN A 9 8.34 -13.17 12.99
N ARG A 10 8.57 -11.99 12.41
CA ARG A 10 8.82 -10.76 13.16
C ARG A 10 7.56 -10.11 13.71
N THR A 11 6.42 -10.26 13.05
CA THR A 11 5.17 -9.59 13.41
C THR A 11 4.16 -10.51 14.09
N GLY A 12 4.31 -11.82 13.95
CA GLY A 12 3.31 -12.79 14.42
C GLY A 12 2.02 -12.82 13.59
N ILE A 13 1.93 -12.00 12.53
CA ILE A 13 0.76 -12.00 11.64
C ILE A 13 0.81 -13.27 10.79
N ALA A 14 -0.22 -14.10 10.90
CA ALA A 14 -0.27 -15.38 10.21
C ALA A 14 -0.19 -15.21 8.68
N ARG A 15 0.58 -16.08 8.00
CA ARG A 15 0.74 -16.04 6.55
C ARG A 15 -0.59 -16.04 5.80
N LYS A 16 -1.57 -16.81 6.28
CA LYS A 16 -2.92 -16.88 5.69
C LYS A 16 -3.62 -15.52 5.67
N VAL A 17 -3.48 -14.74 6.73
CA VAL A 17 -4.06 -13.39 6.84
C VAL A 17 -3.41 -12.45 5.83
N LEU A 18 -2.07 -12.49 5.72
CA LEU A 18 -1.34 -11.70 4.72
C LEU A 18 -1.73 -12.09 3.29
N THR A 19 -1.91 -13.39 3.00
CA THR A 19 -2.41 -13.85 1.70
C THR A 19 -3.79 -13.30 1.41
N THR A 20 -4.71 -13.31 2.37
CA THR A 20 -6.05 -12.71 2.21
C THR A 20 -5.96 -11.21 1.94
N TRP A 21 -5.08 -10.47 2.63
CA TRP A 21 -4.88 -9.04 2.36
C TRP A 21 -4.26 -8.77 0.98
N ILE A 22 -3.41 -9.67 0.47
CA ILE A 22 -2.87 -9.59 -0.89
C ILE A 22 -3.97 -9.89 -1.93
N GLU A 23 -4.81 -10.91 -1.69
CA GLU A 23 -5.94 -11.26 -2.56
C GLU A 23 -7.00 -10.15 -2.63
N ARG A 24 -7.21 -9.45 -1.52
CA ARG A 24 -8.07 -8.26 -1.44
C ARG A 24 -7.40 -6.99 -1.95
N GLU A 25 -6.19 -7.11 -2.48
CA GLU A 25 -5.41 -5.99 -3.04
C GLU A 25 -5.07 -4.88 -2.02
N TRP A 26 -5.18 -5.16 -0.72
CA TRP A 26 -4.79 -4.22 0.34
C TRP A 26 -3.26 -4.08 0.42
N LEU A 27 -2.56 -5.19 0.16
CA LEU A 27 -1.11 -5.28 0.08
C LEU A 27 -0.65 -5.70 -1.31
N VAL A 28 0.49 -5.18 -1.74
CA VAL A 28 1.19 -5.68 -2.93
C VAL A 28 2.44 -6.43 -2.49
N ALA A 29 2.58 -7.65 -2.98
CA ALA A 29 3.80 -8.42 -2.84
C ALA A 29 4.37 -8.72 -4.24
N GLU A 30 5.69 -8.58 -4.37
CA GLU A 30 6.42 -8.89 -5.59
C GLU A 30 6.99 -10.31 -5.51
N HIS A 31 7.04 -11.00 -6.64
CA HIS A 31 7.61 -12.34 -6.72
C HIS A 31 9.01 -12.26 -7.32
N SER A 32 10.03 -12.38 -6.48
CA SER A 32 11.44 -12.34 -6.88
C SER A 32 12.18 -13.56 -6.28
N GLY A 33 11.75 -14.75 -6.70
CA GLY A 33 12.18 -16.04 -6.12
C GLY A 33 11.41 -16.40 -4.85
N THR A 34 11.15 -15.42 -3.98
CA THR A 34 10.21 -15.52 -2.86
C THR A 34 9.19 -14.38 -2.93
N LEU A 35 8.11 -14.49 -2.15
CA LEU A 35 7.10 -13.44 -2.04
C LEU A 35 7.63 -12.35 -1.12
N GLN A 36 7.77 -11.11 -1.62
CA GLN A 36 8.39 -10.02 -0.88
C GLN A 36 7.48 -8.80 -0.80
N LEU A 37 7.43 -8.17 0.39
CA LEU A 37 6.74 -6.92 0.65
C LEU A 37 7.67 -5.73 0.48
N SER A 38 7.14 -4.64 -0.05
CA SER A 38 7.83 -3.34 0.03
C SER A 38 7.82 -2.83 1.48
N GLU A 39 8.72 -1.91 1.83
CA GLU A 39 8.69 -1.25 3.15
C GLU A 39 7.34 -0.56 3.42
N MET A 40 6.74 -0.01 2.36
CA MET A 40 5.44 0.64 2.43
C MET A 40 4.32 -0.37 2.72
N ASP A 41 4.33 -1.53 2.06
CA ASP A 41 3.34 -2.57 2.27
C ASP A 41 3.54 -3.28 3.62
N ALA A 42 4.78 -3.44 4.08
CA ALA A 42 5.06 -3.95 5.43
C ALA A 42 4.58 -2.99 6.52
N ALA A 43 4.74 -1.68 6.35
CA ALA A 43 4.16 -0.68 7.25
C ALA A 43 2.63 -0.71 7.23
N ARG A 44 2.03 -0.88 6.04
CA ARG A 44 0.59 -1.03 5.88
C ARG A 44 0.06 -2.29 6.57
N ALA A 45 0.72 -3.42 6.43
CA ALA A 45 0.33 -4.68 7.07
C ALA A 45 0.29 -4.55 8.60
N ARG A 46 1.30 -3.88 9.19
CA ARG A 46 1.32 -3.59 10.63
C ARG A 46 0.15 -2.70 11.05
N LEU A 47 -0.15 -1.68 10.26
CA LEU A 47 -1.29 -0.80 10.54
C LEU A 47 -2.62 -1.56 10.48
N ILE A 48 -2.85 -2.36 9.44
CA ILE A 48 -4.08 -3.16 9.32
C ILE A 48 -4.24 -4.06 10.56
N HIS A 49 -3.16 -4.74 10.96
CA HIS A 49 -3.17 -5.58 12.16
C HIS A 49 -3.56 -4.83 13.44
N GLN A 50 -3.04 -3.60 13.61
CA GLN A 50 -3.39 -2.75 14.74
C GLN A 50 -4.85 -2.28 14.68
N LEU A 51 -5.37 -1.95 13.49
CA LEU A 51 -6.76 -1.53 13.32
C LEU A 51 -7.75 -2.66 13.62
N GLU A 52 -7.44 -3.89 13.19
CA GLU A 52 -8.25 -5.07 13.52
C GLU A 52 -8.18 -5.42 15.01
N GLY A 53 -6.96 -5.45 15.57
CA GLY A 53 -6.73 -5.91 16.95
C GLY A 53 -7.12 -4.88 18.01
N ASP A 54 -6.51 -3.68 17.95
CA ASP A 54 -6.62 -2.69 19.02
C ASP A 54 -7.90 -1.85 18.90
N PHE A 55 -8.42 -1.68 17.69
CA PHE A 55 -9.56 -0.80 17.41
C PHE A 55 -10.83 -1.55 16.98
N GLY A 56 -10.76 -2.86 16.76
CA GLY A 56 -11.91 -3.69 16.38
C GLY A 56 -12.54 -3.25 15.05
N ILE A 57 -11.77 -2.63 14.16
CA ILE A 57 -12.26 -2.15 12.87
C ILE A 57 -12.47 -3.37 11.97
N ASN A 58 -13.63 -3.42 11.32
CA ASN A 58 -13.97 -4.44 10.35
C ASN A 58 -13.29 -4.22 9.00
N ASP A 59 -13.42 -5.21 8.13
CA ASP A 59 -12.87 -5.20 6.78
C ASP A 59 -13.26 -3.96 5.97
N GLU A 60 -14.53 -3.56 6.01
CA GLU A 60 -15.02 -2.37 5.30
C GLU A 60 -14.39 -1.08 5.86
N GLY A 61 -14.22 -1.01 7.18
CA GLY A 61 -13.56 0.12 7.83
C GLY A 61 -12.08 0.22 7.45
N ILE A 62 -11.39 -0.92 7.34
CA ILE A 62 -9.99 -0.98 6.90
C ILE A 62 -9.86 -0.42 5.49
N GLU A 63 -10.74 -0.81 4.57
CA GLU A 63 -10.72 -0.27 3.20
C GLU A 63 -10.84 1.26 3.16
N ILE A 64 -11.73 1.82 3.98
CA ILE A 64 -11.90 3.27 4.09
C ILE A 64 -10.63 3.93 4.62
N VAL A 65 -10.03 3.39 5.69
CA VAL A 65 -8.80 3.95 6.27
C VAL A 65 -7.65 3.89 5.27
N LEU A 66 -7.48 2.76 4.57
CA LEU A 66 -6.44 2.61 3.54
C LEU A 66 -6.65 3.59 2.39
N HIS A 67 -7.90 3.83 1.98
CA HIS A 67 -8.23 4.82 0.96
C HIS A 67 -7.85 6.24 1.40
N LEU A 68 -8.17 6.62 2.64
CA LEU A 68 -7.83 7.94 3.18
C LEU A 68 -6.31 8.14 3.30
N LEU A 69 -5.58 7.10 3.73
CA LEU A 69 -4.11 7.15 3.77
C LEU A 69 -3.51 7.35 2.39
N ASP A 70 -4.03 6.64 1.39
CA ASP A 70 -3.59 6.81 0.00
C ASP A 70 -3.84 8.25 -0.49
N GLN A 71 -4.98 8.87 -0.12
CA GLN A 71 -5.25 10.27 -0.44
C GLN A 71 -4.23 11.22 0.20
N ILE A 72 -3.93 11.03 1.49
CA ILE A 72 -2.96 11.85 2.22
C ILE A 72 -1.56 11.71 1.61
N HIS A 73 -1.14 10.49 1.29
CA HIS A 73 0.14 10.25 0.62
C HIS A 73 0.17 10.91 -0.77
N GLY A 74 -0.92 10.85 -1.52
CA GLY A 74 -1.06 11.55 -2.80
C GLY A 74 -0.89 13.06 -2.66
N LEU A 75 -1.54 13.66 -1.67
CA LEU A 75 -1.44 15.09 -1.38
C LEU A 75 -0.01 15.49 -0.99
N ARG A 76 0.62 14.73 -0.09
CA ARG A 76 2.01 14.98 0.32
C ARG A 76 2.97 14.94 -0.88
N ARG A 77 2.80 13.96 -1.77
CA ARG A 77 3.61 13.85 -2.99
C ARG A 77 3.39 15.02 -3.95
N ALA A 78 2.16 15.52 -4.07
CA ALA A 78 1.86 16.70 -4.89
C ALA A 78 2.57 17.95 -4.33
N LEU A 79 2.48 18.17 -3.02
CA LEU A 79 3.16 19.28 -2.34
C LEU A 79 4.68 19.20 -2.49
N GLU A 80 5.27 18.03 -2.27
CA GLU A 80 6.71 17.85 -2.48
C GLU A 80 7.14 18.09 -3.93
N THR A 81 6.28 17.75 -4.90
CA THR A 81 6.55 18.02 -6.32
C THR A 81 6.51 19.52 -6.62
N MET A 82 5.54 20.24 -6.06
CA MET A 82 5.44 21.69 -6.18
C MET A 82 6.66 22.39 -5.55
N GLN A 83 7.11 21.95 -4.38
CA GLN A 83 8.31 22.49 -3.73
C GLN A 83 9.59 22.23 -4.55
N ARG A 84 9.72 21.05 -5.15
CA ARG A 84 10.84 20.73 -6.04
C ARG A 84 10.79 21.49 -7.37
N ALA A 85 9.60 21.93 -7.79
CA ALA A 85 9.35 22.67 -9.03
C ALA A 85 9.49 24.20 -8.88
N GLY A 86 10.27 24.70 -7.91
CA GLY A 86 10.64 26.12 -7.82
C GLY A 86 11.20 26.68 -9.16
N PRO A 87 11.32 28.02 -9.31
CA PRO A 87 11.34 28.73 -10.60
C PRO A 87 12.51 28.42 -11.57
N ALA A 88 13.40 27.47 -11.25
CA ALA A 88 14.53 27.05 -12.08
C ALA A 88 14.47 25.56 -12.50
N GLY A 89 13.26 24.98 -12.61
CA GLY A 89 13.06 23.54 -12.75
C GLY A 89 12.45 23.05 -14.06
N GLN A 90 12.62 23.74 -15.20
CA GLN A 90 12.22 23.20 -16.51
C GLN A 90 13.30 22.22 -17.01
N GLY A 91 13.43 21.09 -16.33
CA GLY A 91 14.47 20.09 -16.60
C GLY A 91 13.95 18.69 -16.35
N ARG A 92 13.48 18.05 -17.43
CA ARG A 92 13.22 16.60 -17.54
C ARG A 92 12.31 16.01 -16.44
N VAL A 93 11.02 15.97 -16.75
CA VAL A 93 10.12 14.96 -16.15
C VAL A 93 10.68 13.58 -16.54
N THR A 94 11.48 12.98 -15.67
CA THR A 94 11.79 11.57 -15.72
C THR A 94 10.48 10.82 -15.53
N ARG A 95 9.88 10.39 -16.64
CA ARG A 95 8.81 9.39 -16.68
C ARG A 95 9.37 8.07 -16.13
N ARG A 96 9.53 7.96 -14.81
CA ARG A 96 9.84 6.70 -14.14
C ARG A 96 8.85 6.51 -12.99
N GLY A 97 7.95 5.54 -13.17
CA GLY A 97 7.30 4.86 -12.05
C GLY A 97 6.00 5.47 -11.51
N SER A 98 5.11 6.01 -12.34
CA SER A 98 3.71 6.32 -11.92
C SER A 98 2.70 5.38 -12.59
N ARG A 99 2.98 4.06 -12.58
CA ARG A 99 2.10 3.00 -13.11
C ARG A 99 1.71 1.95 -12.08
N LEU A 100 1.69 2.27 -10.80
CA LEU A 100 1.19 1.36 -9.77
C LEU A 100 0.21 2.17 -8.91
N ARG A 101 -1.04 1.71 -8.83
CA ARG A 101 -2.22 2.23 -8.08
C ARG A 101 -3.39 2.80 -8.88
N ARG A 102 -3.23 3.28 -10.13
CA ARG A 102 -4.38 3.82 -10.90
C ARG A 102 -5.36 2.78 -11.47
N ARG A 103 -5.10 1.48 -11.32
CA ARG A 103 -5.98 0.42 -11.85
C ARG A 103 -7.00 -0.13 -10.83
N TYR A 104 -6.77 0.04 -9.53
CA TYR A 104 -7.55 -0.69 -8.51
C TYR A 104 -8.87 -0.03 -8.07
N TYR A 105 -9.16 1.20 -8.48
CA TYR A 105 -10.46 1.83 -8.17
C TYR A 105 -11.54 1.65 -9.26
N ARG A 106 -11.27 0.92 -10.37
CA ARG A 106 -12.27 0.68 -11.42
C ARG A 106 -13.00 -0.67 -11.29
N LEU A 107 -12.60 -1.55 -10.36
CA LEU A 107 -13.25 -2.87 -10.20
C LEU A 107 -14.22 -2.99 -9.02
N GLY A 108 -14.56 -1.89 -8.33
CA GLY A 108 -15.69 -1.84 -7.38
C GLY A 108 -17.09 -1.97 -8.01
N LYS A 109 -17.23 -2.58 -9.20
CA LYS A 109 -18.52 -2.93 -9.80
C LYS A 109 -18.38 -4.18 -10.66
N ARG A 110 -19.15 -5.20 -10.27
CA ARG A 110 -19.34 -6.55 -10.87
C ARG A 110 -18.37 -7.58 -10.26
N ARG A 111 -18.83 -8.57 -9.50
CA ARG A 111 -20.00 -9.48 -9.67
C ARG A 111 -20.24 -10.29 -8.38
N PRO A 112 -21.26 -11.17 -8.31
CA PRO A 112 -22.59 -11.12 -8.91
C PRO A 112 -23.66 -10.63 -7.93
#